data_AF-A0AA37HPD5-F1
#
_entry.id   AF-A0AA37HPD5-F1
#
_cell.length_a   1.000
_cell.length_b   1.000
_cell.length_c   1.000
_cell.angle_alpha   90.00
_cell.angle_beta   90.00
_cell.angle_gamma   90.00
#
_symmetry.space_group_name_H-M   'P 1'
#
loop_
_entity.id
_entity.type
_entity.pdbx_description
1 polymer ?
#
loop_
_entity_poly.entity_id
_entity_poly.type
_entity_poly.pdbx_seq_one_letter_code
_entity_poly.pdbx_strand_id
1 'polypeptide(L)'
;MSETAETAETALIVIDVQESFRHRLFFRTDGLAAYVERQQPLIDGAVALRLPIVQVFHLADQGPFSDAGDPSCDDCWPSARPIGPAHIETPSA
;
A
#
# COMPACT_ATOMS: atom_id res chain seq x y z
N MET A 1 -2.05 4.33 -36.13
CA MET A 1 -1.62 3.07 -35.48
C MET A 1 -1.96 3.21 -34.03
N SER A 2 -3.16 2.77 -33.64
CA SER A 2 -3.59 2.79 -32.25
C SER A 2 -2.84 1.67 -31.53
N GLU A 3 -2.01 2.06 -30.58
CA GLU A 3 -1.42 1.15 -29.61
C GLU A 3 -2.60 0.64 -28.78
N THR A 4 -3.05 -0.59 -29.03
CA THR A 4 -3.86 -1.32 -28.05
C THR A 4 -3.00 -1.36 -26.80
N ALA A 5 -3.41 -0.67 -25.74
CA ALA A 5 -2.80 -0.81 -24.44
C ALA A 5 -2.76 -2.31 -24.13
N GLU A 6 -1.56 -2.89 -24.25
CA GLU A 6 -1.32 -4.27 -23.87
C GLU A 6 -1.75 -4.36 -22.41
N THR A 7 -2.77 -5.18 -22.14
CA THR A 7 -3.21 -5.42 -20.77
C THR A 7 -2.02 -6.01 -20.05
N ALA A 8 -1.51 -5.31 -19.02
CA ALA A 8 -0.47 -5.87 -18.19
C ALA A 8 -0.98 -7.20 -17.61
N GLU A 9 -0.44 -8.32 -18.07
CA GLU A 9 -0.81 -9.67 -17.62
C GLU A 9 -0.47 -9.91 -16.14
N THR A 10 0.26 -8.98 -15.52
CA THR A 10 0.75 -9.06 -14.14
C THR A 10 0.58 -7.72 -13.43
N ALA A 11 0.11 -7.79 -12.19
CA ALA A 11 0.00 -6.66 -11.27
C ALA A 11 0.48 -7.08 -9.88
N LEU A 12 0.94 -6.12 -9.08
CA LEU A 12 1.28 -6.34 -7.67
C LEU A 12 0.15 -5.83 -6.78
N ILE A 13 -0.36 -6.70 -5.91
CA ILE A 13 -1.35 -6.33 -4.90
C ILE A 13 -0.67 -6.38 -3.52
N VAL A 14 -0.69 -5.28 -2.79
CA VAL A 14 -0.11 -5.13 -1.46
C VAL A 14 -1.25 -4.92 -0.46
N ILE A 15 -1.46 -5.88 0.45
CA ILE A 15 -2.65 -5.93 1.31
C ILE A 15 -2.25 -5.80 2.78
N ASP A 16 -2.91 -4.87 3.50
CA ASP A 16 -2.80 -4.70 4.96
C ASP A 16 -1.37 -4.44 5.45
N VAL A 17 -0.62 -3.67 4.66
CA VAL A 17 0.78 -3.31 4.93
C VAL A 17 0.84 -1.87 5.41
N GLN A 18 0.39 -1.67 6.65
CA GLN A 18 0.26 -0.36 7.28
C GLN A 18 1.00 -0.36 8.62
N GLU A 19 1.61 0.76 8.99
CA GLU A 19 2.26 0.91 10.30
C GLU A 19 1.26 0.81 11.45
N SER A 20 0.00 1.19 11.22
CA SER A 20 -1.09 1.07 12.19
C SER A 20 -1.29 -0.36 12.73
N PHE A 21 -0.85 -1.40 11.99
CA PHE A 21 -0.81 -2.77 12.53
C PHE A 21 0.15 -2.91 13.70
N ARG A 22 1.25 -2.15 13.77
CA ARG A 22 2.19 -2.17 14.90
C ARG A 22 1.57 -1.67 16.20
N HIS A 23 0.48 -0.90 16.11
CA HIS A 23 -0.28 -0.43 17.27
C HIS A 23 -1.28 -1.46 17.80
N ARG A 24 -1.36 -2.65 17.18
CA ARG A 24 -2.26 -3.73 17.62
C ARG A 24 -1.60 -4.62 18.66
N LEU A 25 -2.38 -5.01 19.68
CA LEU A 25 -1.92 -5.89 20.77
C LEU A 25 -1.43 -7.27 20.32
N PHE A 26 -1.91 -7.74 19.16
CA PHE A 26 -1.51 -9.01 18.57
C PHE A 26 -0.31 -8.89 17.62
N PHE A 27 0.21 -7.68 17.41
CA PHE A 27 1.36 -7.47 16.55
C PHE A 27 2.61 -8.14 17.12
N ARG A 28 3.38 -8.77 16.25
CA ARG A 28 4.66 -9.38 16.59
C ARG A 28 5.71 -8.87 15.64
N THR A 29 6.86 -8.49 16.18
CA THR A 29 8.03 -8.07 15.41
C THR A 29 8.79 -9.26 14.81
N ASP A 30 8.50 -10.48 15.27
CA ASP A 30 9.09 -11.71 14.76
C ASP A 30 8.83 -11.83 13.25
N GLY A 31 9.90 -11.81 12.45
CA GLY A 31 9.82 -11.94 10.99
C GLY A 31 9.54 -10.64 10.23
N LEU A 32 9.27 -9.52 10.91
CA LEU A 32 9.02 -8.22 10.26
C LEU A 32 10.19 -7.80 9.36
N ALA A 33 11.43 -7.86 9.87
CA ALA A 33 12.60 -7.47 9.07
C ALA A 33 12.74 -8.32 7.80
N ALA A 34 12.60 -9.64 7.93
CA ALA A 34 12.66 -10.58 6.82
C ALA A 34 11.53 -10.38 5.80
N TYR A 35 10.33 -10.01 6.26
CA TYR A 35 9.21 -9.65 5.39
C TYR A 35 9.51 -8.38 4.59
N VAL A 36 9.96 -7.32 5.26
CA VAL A 36 10.28 -6.03 4.63
C VAL A 36 11.39 -6.17 3.59
N GLU A 37 12.46 -6.91 3.92
CA GLU A 37 13.58 -7.19 3.01
C GLU A 37 13.13 -7.90 1.71
N ARG A 38 12.02 -8.64 1.73
CA ARG A 38 11.49 -9.38 0.58
C ARG A 38 10.39 -8.63 -0.15
N GLN A 39 9.55 -7.92 0.58
CA GLN A 39 8.46 -7.15 0.01
C GLN A 39 8.95 -5.91 -0.75
N GLN A 40 9.90 -5.17 -0.16
CA GLN A 40 10.35 -3.91 -0.75
C GLN A 40 10.88 -4.09 -2.18
N PRO A 41 11.72 -5.10 -2.48
CA PRO A 41 12.15 -5.37 -3.85
C PRO A 41 11.02 -5.71 -4.83
N LEU A 42 9.91 -6.31 -4.37
CA LEU A 42 8.75 -6.57 -5.24
C LEU A 42 8.06 -5.27 -5.64
N ILE A 43 7.90 -4.34 -4.70
CA ILE A 43 7.34 -3.01 -4.95
C ILE A 43 8.27 -2.23 -5.89
N ASP A 44 9.56 -2.17 -5.56
CA ASP A 44 10.56 -1.45 -6.36
C ASP A 44 10.63 -2.00 -7.79
N GLY A 45 10.61 -3.34 -7.93
CA GLY A 45 10.60 -4.01 -9.23
C GLY A 45 9.33 -3.72 -10.03
N ALA A 46 8.15 -3.77 -9.40
CA ALA A 46 6.89 -3.45 -10.05
C ALA A 46 6.85 -1.98 -10.51
N VAL A 47 7.37 -1.04 -9.71
CA VAL A 47 7.51 0.37 -10.07
C VAL A 47 8.47 0.53 -11.26
N ALA A 48 9.65 -0.10 -11.20
CA ALA A 48 10.65 -0.02 -12.27
C ALA A 48 10.12 -0.56 -13.61
N LEU A 49 9.29 -1.59 -13.56
CA LEU A 49 8.65 -2.22 -14.72
C LEU A 49 7.33 -1.55 -15.13
N ARG A 50 6.87 -0.52 -14.41
CA ARG A 50 5.57 0.15 -14.61
C ARG A 50 4.38 -0.82 -14.58
N LEU A 51 4.47 -1.86 -13.76
CA LEU A 51 3.35 -2.76 -13.52
C LEU A 51 2.27 -2.04 -12.70
N PRO A 52 0.98 -2.37 -12.90
CA PRO A 52 -0.06 -1.90 -12.00
C PRO A 52 0.21 -2.36 -10.57
N ILE A 53 0.11 -1.43 -9.62
CA ILE A 53 0.25 -1.71 -8.18
C ILE A 53 -1.03 -1.25 -7.49
N VAL A 54 -1.67 -2.16 -6.76
CA VAL A 54 -2.85 -1.87 -5.94
C VAL A 54 -2.50 -2.06 -4.48
N GLN A 55 -2.69 -1.02 -3.67
CA GLN A 55 -2.61 -1.11 -2.22
C GLN A 55 -4.01 -1.21 -1.62
N VAL A 56 -4.21 -2.20 -0.75
CA VAL A 56 -5.45 -2.44 -0.03
C VAL A 56 -5.20 -2.13 1.45
N PHE A 57 -6.03 -1.25 2.00
CA PHE A 57 -5.91 -0.75 3.36
C PHE A 57 -7.05 -1.28 4.23
N HIS A 58 -6.73 -1.65 5.47
CA HIS A 58 -7.72 -1.95 6.48
C HIS A 58 -8.18 -0.63 7.12
N LEU A 59 -9.48 -0.37 7.05
CA LEU A 59 -10.13 0.78 7.69
C LEU A 59 -11.05 0.29 8.81
N ALA A 60 -11.12 1.06 9.89
CA ALA A 60 -12.07 0.84 10.98
C ALA A 60 -12.69 2.16 11.42
N ASP A 61 -13.90 2.13 11.96
CA ASP A 61 -14.58 3.36 12.38
C ASP A 61 -13.82 4.15 13.47
N GLN A 62 -13.03 3.44 14.30
CA GLN A 62 -12.30 4.01 15.44
C GLN A 62 -10.96 3.32 15.68
N GLY A 63 -10.04 4.02 16.35
CA GLY A 63 -8.73 3.51 16.74
C GLY A 63 -7.65 3.66 15.67
N PRO A 64 -6.56 2.88 15.71
CA PRO A 64 -5.39 3.08 14.83
C PRO A 64 -5.64 2.92 13.32
N PHE A 65 -6.81 2.41 12.92
CA PHE A 65 -7.22 2.24 11.51
C PHE A 65 -8.33 3.23 11.10
N SER A 66 -8.67 4.23 11.93
CA SER A 66 -9.70 5.20 11.54
C SER A 66 -9.14 6.30 10.66
N ASP A 67 -9.95 6.75 9.72
CA ASP A 67 -9.62 7.86 8.80
C ASP A 67 -9.19 9.15 9.54
N ALA A 68 -9.70 9.35 10.77
CA ALA A 68 -9.35 10.49 11.61
C ALA A 68 -8.19 10.21 12.59
N GLY A 69 -7.85 8.93 12.81
CA GLY A 69 -6.81 8.44 13.71
C GLY A 69 -5.57 7.91 13.00
N ASP A 70 -5.57 7.93 11.67
CA ASP A 70 -4.46 7.71 10.77
C ASP A 70 -3.91 9.10 10.36
N PRO A 71 -2.97 9.69 11.13
CA PRO A 71 -2.23 10.88 10.66
C PRO A 71 -1.24 10.53 9.54
N SER A 72 -1.47 9.44 8.81
CA SER A 72 -0.44 8.58 8.25
C SER A 72 -0.49 8.54 6.72
N CYS A 73 -1.11 9.56 6.11
CA CYS A 73 -0.64 10.05 4.81
C CYS A 73 0.90 10.28 4.82
N ASP A 74 1.48 10.52 6.01
CA ASP A 74 2.93 10.62 6.26
C ASP A 74 3.60 9.29 6.72
N ASP A 75 2.85 8.22 7.01
CA ASP A 75 3.33 6.91 7.53
C ASP A 75 3.14 5.75 6.52
N CYS A 76 3.29 6.09 5.24
CA CYS A 76 3.44 5.13 4.17
C CYS A 76 4.79 4.38 4.30
N TRP A 77 4.82 3.38 5.16
CA TRP A 77 5.92 2.42 5.31
C TRP A 77 6.35 1.78 3.97
N PRO A 78 7.66 1.61 3.68
CA PRO A 78 8.78 2.51 3.93
C PRO A 78 9.16 3.34 2.68
N SER A 79 8.39 3.25 1.59
CA SER A 79 8.64 4.01 0.36
C SER A 79 7.40 4.36 -0.45
N ALA A 80 6.19 4.15 0.08
CA ALA A 80 4.95 4.50 -0.60
C ALA A 80 4.71 6.02 -0.57
N ARG A 81 5.65 6.80 -1.14
CA ARG A 81 5.22 8.04 -1.79
C ARG A 81 4.13 7.64 -2.79
N PRO A 82 2.99 8.36 -2.83
CA PRO A 82 1.94 8.05 -3.78
C PRO A 82 2.56 7.94 -5.19
N ILE A 83 2.38 6.78 -5.81
CA ILE A 83 2.91 6.48 -7.15
C ILE A 83 2.01 7.24 -8.13
N GLY A 84 2.26 8.54 -8.29
CA GLY A 84 1.40 9.46 -9.05
C GLY A 84 0.37 10.20 -8.20
N PRO A 85 -0.38 11.16 -8.80
CA PRO A 85 -1.38 11.91 -8.06
C PRO A 85 -2.42 10.95 -7.50
N ALA A 86 -2.59 10.98 -6.18
CA ALA A 86 -3.61 10.22 -5.49
C ALA A 86 -4.99 10.69 -5.99
N HIS A 87 -5.55 10.00 -6.99
CA HIS A 87 -6.97 10.08 -7.28
C HIS A 87 -7.69 9.27 -6.21
N ILE A 88 -7.87 9.91 -5.05
CA ILE A 88 -8.82 9.48 -4.03
C ILE A 88 -10.18 9.93 -4.57
N GLU A 89 -10.92 9.01 -5.21
CA GLU A 89 -12.35 9.21 -5.40
C GLU A 89 -13.01 9.07 -4.04
N THR A 90 -13.27 10.20 -3.38
CA THR A 90 -14.18 10.25 -2.25
C THR A 90 -15.58 9.92 -2.77
N PRO A 91 -16.27 8.87 -2.29
CA PRO A 91 -17.67 8.68 -2.64
C PRO A 91 -18.47 9.89 -2.16
N SER A 92 -19.22 10.51 -3.08
CA SER A 92 -20.14 11.60 -2.77
C SER A 92 -21.20 11.11 -1.79
N ALA A 93 -21.53 11.98 -0.83
CA ALA A 93 -22.56 11.82 0.18
C ALA A 93 -23.94 11.45 -0.38
#